data_AF-A0AB35LF80-F1
#
_entry.id   AF-A0AB35LF80-F1
#
_cell.length_a   1.000
_cell.length_b   1.000
_cell.length_c   1.000
_cell.angle_alpha   90.00
_cell.angle_beta   90.00
_cell.angle_gamma   90.00
#
_symmetry.space_group_name_H-M   'P 1'
#
loop_
_entity.id
_entity.type
_entity.pdbx_description
1 polymer ?
#
loop_
_entity_poly.entity_id
_entity_poly.type
_entity_poly.pdbx_seq_one_letter_code
_entity_poly.pdbx_strand_id
1 'polypeptide(L)'
;MTKSSESVQKSKFNNYYSTSLVYTVKDYNYFIGIAKNKSFVIYEITKDGKIDLKNFVQDGVLDTFHDDLQVVYEPNQNKQFLICTNTTESKLDIFTIYANGSIKLFDSLDYKRNSKQGTAIYAENGFFFFYEQSQRTLEWEIRKFVRE
;
A
#
# COMPACT_ATOMS: atom_id res chain seq x y z
N MET A 1 24.50 -20.10 13.89
CA MET A 1 24.56 -18.62 13.90
C MET A 1 23.22 -18.13 14.42
N THR A 2 23.14 -17.72 15.69
CA THR A 2 21.88 -17.29 16.31
C THR A 2 21.64 -15.84 15.93
N LYS A 3 20.62 -15.56 15.11
CA LYS A 3 20.27 -14.18 14.76
C LYS A 3 19.52 -13.56 15.95
N SER A 4 20.08 -12.52 16.57
CA SER A 4 19.37 -11.68 17.55
C SER A 4 18.78 -10.46 16.84
N SER A 5 17.56 -10.06 17.23
CA SER A 5 16.96 -8.80 16.79
C SER A 5 17.39 -7.67 17.71
N GLU A 6 17.94 -6.59 17.17
CA GLU A 6 18.26 -5.37 17.91
C GLU A 6 17.24 -4.27 17.60
N SER A 7 16.90 -3.47 18.61
CA SER A 7 15.98 -2.34 18.45
C SER A 7 16.72 -1.14 17.89
N VAL A 8 16.39 -0.73 16.66
CA VAL A 8 17.01 0.44 16.00
C VAL A 8 16.36 1.77 16.41
N GLN A 9 15.06 1.77 16.73
CA GLN A 9 14.31 2.96 17.15
C GLN A 9 13.22 2.58 18.15
N LYS A 10 13.04 3.39 19.21
CA LYS A 10 11.87 3.37 20.09
C LYS A 10 11.29 4.78 20.15
N SER A 11 10.09 4.97 19.63
CA SER A 11 9.43 6.26 19.55
C SER A 11 7.91 6.08 19.54
N LYS A 12 7.16 7.18 19.53
CA LYS A 12 5.69 7.16 19.50
C LYS A 12 5.17 7.97 18.32
N PHE A 13 4.09 7.49 17.73
CA PHE A 13 3.24 8.26 16.84
C PHE A 13 2.04 8.82 17.63
N ASN A 14 1.34 9.80 17.05
CA ASN A 14 0.10 10.33 17.61
C ASN A 14 -1.09 9.37 17.43
N ASN A 15 -1.04 8.54 16.39
CA ASN A 15 -2.06 7.53 16.09
C ASN A 15 -1.46 6.12 16.08
N TYR A 16 -2.31 5.12 16.31
CA TYR A 16 -1.97 3.73 16.03
C TYR A 16 -2.30 3.41 14.56
N TYR A 17 -1.25 3.18 13.76
CA TYR A 17 -1.38 2.80 12.35
C TYR A 17 -1.48 1.28 12.25
N SER A 18 -2.71 0.78 12.15
CA SER A 18 -2.99 -0.67 12.11
C SER A 18 -2.65 -1.33 10.77
N THR A 19 -2.55 -0.53 9.71
CA THR A 19 -2.13 -0.98 8.38
C THR A 19 -0.91 -0.17 8.00
N SER A 20 0.18 -0.83 7.60
CA SER A 20 1.40 -0.13 7.22
C SER A 20 2.20 -0.93 6.20
N LEU A 21 3.03 -0.21 5.43
CA LEU A 21 3.87 -0.77 4.39
C LEU A 21 5.14 0.07 4.26
N VAL A 22 6.21 -0.56 3.77
CA VAL A 22 7.41 0.13 3.30
C VAL A 22 7.48 0.00 1.80
N TYR A 23 7.82 1.10 1.12
CA TYR A 23 8.06 1.11 -0.32
C TYR A 23 9.27 1.96 -0.67
N THR A 24 9.83 1.67 -1.83
CA THR A 24 11.05 2.31 -2.34
C THR A 24 10.70 3.08 -3.60
N VAL A 25 11.13 4.34 -3.66
CA VAL A 25 11.07 5.17 -4.86
C VAL A 25 12.48 5.68 -5.14
N LYS A 26 13.05 5.31 -6.29
CA LYS A 26 14.47 5.57 -6.61
C LYS A 26 15.36 4.97 -5.50
N ASP A 27 16.16 5.79 -4.83
CA ASP A 27 17.09 5.38 -3.79
C ASP A 27 16.58 5.64 -2.35
N TYR A 28 15.32 6.07 -2.23
CA TYR A 28 14.70 6.43 -0.95
C TYR A 28 13.64 5.42 -0.56
N ASN A 29 13.56 5.15 0.75
CA ASN A 29 12.57 4.26 1.33
C ASN A 29 11.58 5.08 2.14
N TYR A 30 10.32 4.69 2.10
CA TYR A 30 9.23 5.42 2.74
C TYR A 30 8.40 4.45 3.56
N PHE A 31 8.01 4.89 4.75
CA PHE A 31 7.01 4.25 5.58
C PHE A 31 5.66 4.92 5.31
N ILE A 32 4.63 4.13 5.06
CA ILE A 32 3.24 4.59 5.11
C ILE A 32 2.50 3.87 6.23
N GLY A 33 1.72 4.62 7.01
CA GLY A 33 0.84 4.08 8.03
C GLY A 33 -0.58 4.64 7.88
N ILE A 34 -1.59 3.78 8.01
CA ILE A 34 -3.00 4.12 7.99
C ILE A 34 -3.65 3.68 9.30
N ALA A 35 -4.32 4.62 9.96
CA ALA A 35 -5.04 4.40 11.20
C ALA A 35 -6.52 4.13 10.94
N LYS A 36 -7.20 3.47 11.88
CA LYS A 36 -8.63 3.13 11.75
C LYS A 36 -9.56 4.35 11.57
N ASN A 37 -9.14 5.53 12.02
CA ASN A 37 -9.86 6.79 11.77
C ASN A 37 -9.60 7.37 10.37
N LYS A 38 -9.04 6.57 9.45
CA LYS A 38 -8.70 6.91 8.05
C LYS A 38 -7.57 7.92 7.89
N SER A 39 -6.97 8.39 8.99
CA SER A 39 -5.77 9.22 8.90
C SER A 39 -4.59 8.39 8.40
N PHE A 40 -3.77 8.98 7.54
CA PHE A 40 -2.54 8.37 7.06
C PHE A 40 -1.36 9.32 7.21
N VAL A 41 -0.17 8.75 7.25
CA VAL A 41 1.11 9.46 7.25
C VAL A 41 2.11 8.75 6.36
N ILE A 42 2.99 9.54 5.75
CA ILE A 42 4.15 9.07 4.99
C ILE A 42 5.39 9.77 5.55
N TYR A 43 6.39 8.97 5.88
CA TYR A 43 7.69 9.42 6.36
C TYR A 43 8.80 8.78 5.53
N GLU A 44 9.90 9.48 5.37
CA GLU A 44 11.13 8.89 4.86
C GLU A 44 11.75 7.94 5.92
N ILE A 45 12.39 6.88 5.44
CA ILE A 45 13.20 5.97 6.22
C ILE A 45 14.66 6.27 5.94
N THR A 46 15.41 6.59 6.99
CA THR A 46 16.84 6.88 6.92
C THR A 46 17.64 5.63 6.54
N LYS A 47 18.89 5.83 6.09
CA LYS A 47 19.78 4.72 5.68
C LYS A 47 20.08 3.71 6.78
N ASP A 48 19.97 4.10 8.05
CA ASP A 48 20.11 3.21 9.21
C ASP A 48 18.79 2.55 9.65
N GLY A 49 17.72 2.69 8.86
CA GLY A 49 16.45 2.00 9.07
C GLY A 49 15.50 2.69 10.06
N LYS A 50 15.72 3.97 10.40
CA LYS A 50 14.84 4.74 11.28
C LYS A 50 13.80 5.48 10.47
N ILE A 51 12.62 5.67 11.03
CA ILE A 51 11.61 6.59 10.49
C ILE A 51 12.01 8.01 10.90
N ASP A 52 12.18 8.91 9.93
CA ASP A 52 12.49 10.32 10.21
C ASP A 52 11.24 11.08 10.65
N LEU A 53 10.91 10.97 11.94
CA LEU A 53 9.73 11.61 12.54
C LEU A 53 9.73 13.14 12.47
N LYS A 54 10.83 13.79 12.09
CA LYS A 54 10.91 15.25 11.97
C LYS A 54 10.49 15.75 10.59
N ASN A 55 10.63 14.91 9.58
CA ASN A 55 10.39 15.26 8.18
C ASN A 55 9.33 14.32 7.59
N PHE A 56 8.05 14.67 7.78
CA PHE A 56 6.97 13.94 7.13
C PHE A 56 6.86 14.37 5.66
N VAL A 57 6.61 13.40 4.79
CA VAL A 57 6.45 13.60 3.33
C VAL A 57 5.03 14.06 3.02
N GLN A 58 4.05 13.43 3.67
CA GLN A 58 2.64 13.70 3.47
C GLN A 58 1.82 13.14 4.64
N ASP A 59 0.72 13.81 4.97
CA ASP A 59 -0.34 13.28 5.81
C ASP A 59 -1.71 13.63 5.22
N GLY A 60 -2.76 13.04 5.77
CA GLY A 60 -4.13 13.35 5.36
C GLY A 60 -5.15 12.37 5.92
N VAL A 61 -6.37 12.44 5.38
CA VAL A 61 -7.48 11.56 5.72
C VAL A 61 -8.04 10.96 4.42
N LEU A 62 -8.16 9.65 4.39
CA LEU A 62 -8.71 8.90 3.26
C LEU A 62 -10.23 8.81 3.37
N ASP A 63 -10.90 8.56 2.24
CA ASP A 63 -12.36 8.39 2.21
C ASP A 63 -12.81 7.13 2.96
N THR A 64 -11.98 6.09 2.94
CA THR A 64 -12.21 4.84 3.66
C THR A 64 -10.94 4.37 4.39
N PHE A 65 -11.12 3.43 5.33
CA PHE A 65 -9.99 2.74 5.95
C PHE A 65 -9.55 1.58 5.06
N HIS A 66 -8.24 1.37 4.89
CA HIS A 66 -7.72 0.23 4.12
C HIS A 66 -7.00 -0.74 5.03
N ASP A 67 -7.38 -2.01 4.94
CA ASP A 67 -6.87 -3.11 5.76
C ASP A 67 -5.79 -3.94 5.04
N ASP A 68 -5.59 -3.70 3.74
CA ASP A 68 -4.53 -4.30 2.93
C ASP A 68 -3.88 -3.27 2.01
N LEU A 69 -2.56 -3.35 1.88
CA LEU A 69 -1.73 -2.45 1.09
C LEU A 69 -0.75 -3.25 0.23
N GLN A 70 -0.68 -2.93 -1.06
CA GLN A 70 0.29 -3.53 -1.98
C GLN A 70 0.90 -2.44 -2.85
N VAL A 71 2.21 -2.53 -3.10
CA VAL A 71 2.91 -1.63 -4.03
C VAL A 71 3.16 -2.39 -5.33
N VAL A 72 2.80 -1.76 -6.44
CA VAL A 72 2.91 -2.34 -7.79
C VAL A 72 3.72 -1.42 -8.67
N TYR A 73 4.68 -1.99 -9.39
CA TYR A 73 5.47 -1.27 -10.39
C TYR A 73 4.96 -1.60 -11.79
N GLU A 74 4.67 -0.56 -12.57
CA GLU A 74 4.33 -0.66 -13.98
C GLU A 74 5.55 -0.23 -14.80
N PRO A 75 6.27 -1.19 -15.41
CA PRO A 75 7.59 -0.93 -15.99
C PRO A 75 7.56 -0.08 -17.26
N ASN A 76 6.50 -0.16 -18.06
CA ASN A 76 6.49 0.45 -19.39
C ASN A 76 6.26 1.98 -19.34
N GLN A 77 5.58 2.50 -18.30
CA GLN A 77 5.44 3.93 -18.06
C GLN A 77 6.31 4.41 -16.90
N ASN A 78 7.12 3.52 -16.30
CA ASN A 78 7.95 3.79 -15.13
C ASN A 78 7.13 4.42 -13.99
N LYS A 79 5.98 3.83 -13.70
CA LYS A 79 5.05 4.28 -12.66
C LYS A 79 5.00 3.29 -11.53
N GLN A 80 4.77 3.80 -10.32
CA GLN A 80 4.52 2.97 -9.16
C GLN A 80 3.16 3.36 -8.57
N PHE A 81 2.43 2.35 -8.13
CA PHE A 81 1.10 2.50 -7.57
C PHE A 81 1.05 1.88 -6.18
N LEU A 82 0.31 2.52 -5.29
CA LEU A 82 -0.13 1.93 -4.04
C LEU A 82 -1.58 1.48 -4.22
N ILE A 83 -1.82 0.18 -4.09
CA ILE A 83 -3.15 -0.40 -4.12
C ILE A 83 -3.62 -0.57 -2.67
N CYS A 84 -4.75 0.04 -2.35
CA CYS A 84 -5.33 0.09 -1.03
C CYS A 84 -6.69 -0.59 -1.05
N THR A 85 -6.86 -1.68 -0.30
CA THR A 85 -8.12 -2.42 -0.25
C THR A 85 -8.81 -2.22 1.10
N ASN A 86 -10.10 -1.93 1.08
CA ASN A 86 -11.00 -2.11 2.20
C ASN A 86 -11.82 -3.38 1.95
N THR A 87 -11.50 -4.45 2.67
CA THR A 87 -12.19 -5.73 2.49
C THR A 87 -13.62 -5.72 3.04
N THR A 88 -13.91 -4.87 4.02
CA THR A 88 -15.24 -4.78 4.64
C THR A 88 -16.21 -4.00 3.75
N GLU A 89 -15.78 -2.87 3.22
CA GLU A 89 -16.60 -2.01 2.36
C GLU A 89 -16.55 -2.43 0.89
N SER A 90 -15.75 -3.46 0.54
CA SER A 90 -15.56 -3.90 -0.84
C SER A 90 -15.11 -2.73 -1.74
N LYS A 91 -14.12 -1.96 -1.26
CA LYS A 91 -13.60 -0.78 -1.96
C LYS A 91 -12.12 -0.94 -2.24
N LEU A 92 -11.70 -0.53 -3.42
CA LEU A 92 -10.31 -0.51 -3.83
C LEU A 92 -9.95 0.88 -4.33
N ASP A 93 -8.91 1.45 -3.73
CA ASP A 93 -8.35 2.74 -4.14
C ASP A 93 -6.93 2.52 -4.70
N ILE A 94 -6.67 3.10 -5.85
CA ILE A 94 -5.36 3.08 -6.51
C ILE A 94 -4.78 4.47 -6.35
N PHE A 95 -3.59 4.58 -5.77
CA PHE A 95 -2.85 5.82 -5.69
C PHE A 95 -1.60 5.76 -6.57
N THR A 96 -1.33 6.84 -7.30
CA THR A 96 -0.01 7.03 -7.92
C THR A 96 0.99 7.40 -6.83
N ILE A 97 2.14 6.73 -6.80
CA ILE A 97 3.29 7.09 -5.96
C ILE A 97 4.22 7.99 -6.79
N TYR A 98 4.50 9.18 -6.28
CA TYR A 98 5.37 10.17 -6.93
C TYR A 98 6.83 10.02 -6.50
N ALA A 99 7.72 10.66 -7.26
CA ALA A 99 9.17 10.59 -7.06
C ALA A 99 9.68 11.07 -5.69
N ASN A 100 8.86 11.84 -4.95
CA ASN A 100 9.14 12.32 -3.59
C ASN A 100 8.53 11.43 -2.50
N GLY A 101 7.93 10.29 -2.86
CA GLY A 101 7.20 9.40 -1.96
C GLY A 101 5.76 9.86 -1.65
N SER A 102 5.29 11.01 -2.14
CA SER A 102 3.89 11.38 -1.91
C SER A 102 2.95 10.52 -2.76
N ILE A 103 1.70 10.38 -2.33
CA ILE A 103 0.64 9.66 -3.03
C ILE A 103 -0.48 10.60 -3.47
N LYS A 104 -1.13 10.27 -4.60
CA LYS A 104 -2.36 10.92 -5.05
C LYS A 104 -3.32 9.86 -5.56
N LEU A 105 -4.60 9.98 -5.19
CA LEU A 105 -5.65 9.12 -5.71
C LEU A 105 -5.62 9.17 -7.24
N PHE A 106 -5.50 8.00 -7.84
CA PHE A 106 -5.54 7.80 -9.28
C PHE A 106 -6.92 7.31 -9.70
N ASP A 107 -7.45 6.32 -8.97
CA ASP A 107 -8.76 5.74 -9.23
C ASP A 107 -9.35 5.09 -7.98
N SER A 108 -10.67 4.90 -7.98
CA SER A 108 -11.45 4.30 -6.90
C SER A 108 -12.56 3.44 -7.48
N LEU A 109 -12.65 2.19 -7.05
CA LEU A 109 -13.62 1.25 -7.59
C LEU A 109 -14.22 0.34 -6.52
N ASP A 110 -15.48 -0.02 -6.76
CA ASP A 110 -16.15 -1.06 -5.98
C ASP A 110 -15.55 -2.41 -6.36
N TYR A 111 -14.94 -3.04 -5.37
CA TYR A 111 -14.25 -4.31 -5.47
C TYR A 111 -14.95 -5.35 -4.59
N LYS A 112 -15.91 -6.07 -5.17
CA LYS A 112 -16.61 -7.16 -4.46
C LYS A 112 -15.67 -8.35 -4.29
N ARG A 113 -15.12 -8.47 -3.09
CA ARG A 113 -14.36 -9.64 -2.65
C ARG A 113 -15.33 -10.64 -2.03
N ASN A 114 -15.65 -11.71 -2.75
CA ASN A 114 -16.64 -12.69 -2.29
C ASN A 114 -16.17 -13.55 -1.10
N SER A 115 -14.93 -13.41 -0.62
CA SER A 115 -14.39 -14.07 0.58
C SER A 115 -13.01 -13.52 0.93
N LYS A 116 -12.42 -13.96 2.06
CA LYS A 116 -10.97 -13.86 2.26
C LYS A 116 -10.25 -14.53 1.09
N GLN A 117 -9.48 -13.75 0.35
CA GLN A 117 -8.68 -14.25 -0.77
C GLN A 117 -7.20 -13.97 -0.50
N GLY A 118 -6.31 -14.80 -1.05
CA GLY A 118 -4.95 -14.34 -1.34
C GLY A 118 -5.02 -13.44 -2.56
N THR A 119 -4.33 -12.30 -2.55
CA THR A 119 -4.31 -11.38 -3.70
C THR A 119 -2.87 -10.99 -4.03
N ALA A 120 -2.50 -11.12 -5.29
CA ALA A 120 -1.30 -10.52 -5.87
C ALA A 120 -1.69 -9.65 -7.06
N ILE A 121 -1.01 -8.53 -7.24
CA ILE A 121 -1.36 -7.53 -8.26
C ILE A 121 -0.16 -7.30 -9.17
N TYR A 122 -0.43 -7.30 -10.47
CA TYR A 122 0.53 -6.99 -11.52
C TYR A 122 0.02 -5.82 -12.36
N ALA A 123 0.89 -4.91 -12.78
CA ALA A 123 0.53 -3.81 -13.66
C ALA A 123 1.42 -3.80 -14.90
N GLU A 124 0.80 -3.70 -16.08
CA GLU A 124 1.52 -3.61 -17.35
C GLU A 124 0.65 -2.93 -18.42
N ASN A 125 1.26 -2.05 -19.22
CA ASN A 125 0.62 -1.37 -20.34
C ASN A 125 -0.64 -0.60 -19.91
N GLY A 126 -0.62 -0.04 -18.70
CA GLY A 126 -1.77 0.68 -18.13
C GLY A 126 -2.93 -0.21 -17.65
N PHE A 127 -2.76 -1.52 -17.61
CA PHE A 127 -3.74 -2.45 -17.04
C PHE A 127 -3.28 -2.96 -15.68
N PHE A 128 -4.25 -3.24 -14.81
CA PHE A 128 -4.01 -3.95 -13.55
C PHE A 128 -4.61 -5.36 -13.65
N PHE A 129 -3.82 -6.35 -13.26
CA PHE A 129 -4.20 -7.75 -13.22
C PHE A 129 -4.20 -8.20 -11.75
N PHE A 130 -5.34 -8.67 -11.30
CA PHE A 130 -5.56 -9.14 -9.93
C PHE A 130 -5.62 -10.65 -9.95
N TYR A 131 -4.64 -11.29 -9.32
CA TYR A 131 -4.56 -12.73 -9.13
C TYR A 131 -5.16 -13.03 -7.76
N GLU A 132 -6.32 -13.65 -7.75
CA GLU A 132 -7.11 -13.88 -6.54
C GLU A 132 -7.28 -15.37 -6.31
N GLN A 133 -7.06 -15.83 -5.07
CA GLN A 133 -7.30 -17.21 -4.69
C GLN A 133 -8.32 -17.30 -3.55
N SER A 134 -9.38 -18.07 -3.75
CA SER A 134 -10.38 -18.31 -2.68
C SER A 134 -9.76 -19.11 -1.54
N GLN A 135 -9.87 -18.62 -0.30
CA GLN A 135 -9.51 -19.40 0.87
C GLN A 135 -10.40 -20.66 1.02
N ARG A 136 -11.66 -20.61 0.55
CA ARG A 136 -12.64 -21.69 0.72
C ARG A 136 -12.49 -22.77 -0.35
N THR A 137 -12.45 -22.38 -1.62
CA THR A 137 -12.43 -23.34 -2.74
C THR A 137 -11.03 -23.63 -3.27
N LEU A 138 -10.03 -22.84 -2.88
CA LEU A 138 -8.65 -22.87 -3.40
C LEU A 138 -8.52 -22.53 -4.90
N GLU A 139 -9.64 -22.26 -5.58
CA GLU A 139 -9.69 -21.81 -6.96
C GLU A 139 -9.02 -20.44 -7.10
N TRP A 140 -8.37 -20.23 -8.25
CA TRP A 140 -7.81 -18.94 -8.61
C TRP A 140 -8.57 -18.32 -9.79
N GLU A 141 -8.68 -16.99 -9.77
CA GLU A 141 -9.20 -16.19 -10.87
C GLU A 141 -8.23 -15.04 -11.16
N ILE A 142 -8.15 -14.63 -12.43
CA ILE A 142 -7.45 -13.40 -12.82
C ILE A 142 -8.48 -12.42 -13.34
N ARG A 143 -8.53 -11.24 -12.72
CA ARG A 143 -9.36 -10.13 -13.17
C ARG A 143 -8.48 -9.05 -13.78
N LYS A 144 -8.83 -8.64 -14.99
CA LYS A 144 -8.19 -7.51 -15.67
C LYS A 144 -9.04 -6.27 -15.45
N PHE A 145 -8.45 -5.22 -14.90
CA PHE A 145 -9.05 -3.91 -14.82
C PHE A 145 -8.50 -3.05 -15.95
N VAL A 146 -9.43 -2.59 -16.78
CA VAL A 146 -9.20 -1.67 -17.90
C VAL A 146 -9.87 -0.36 -17.55
N ARG A 147 -9.14 0.74 -17.70
CA ARG A 147 -9.77 2.05 -17.68
C ARG A 147 -10.46 2.25 -19.03
N GLU A 148 -11.77 2.52 -19.01
CA GLU A 148 -12.48 3.09 -20.16
C GLU A 148 -12.09 4.57 -20.37
#